data_AF-A0A090ZS67-F1
#
_entry.id   AF-A0A090ZS67-F1
#
_cell.length_a   1.000
_cell.length_b   1.000
_cell.length_c   1.000
_cell.angle_alpha   90.00
_cell.angle_beta   90.00
_cell.angle_gamma   90.00
#
_symmetry.space_group_name_H-M   'P 1'
#
loop_
_entity.id
_entity.type
_entity.pdbx_description
1 polymer ?
#
loop_
_entity_poly.entity_id
_entity_poly.type
_entity_poly.pdbx_seq_one_letter_code
_entity_poly.pdbx_strand_id
1 'polypeptide(L)'
;MLQTPDLDDDVRCQYIYSVLALTPYNHLDTLLKFLDDEDMYVQERACDILGYHKYLPAKEKLKELSEHGMHNGKLAAKRALARLGEG
;
A
#
# COMPACT_ATOMS: atom_id res chain seq x y z
N MET A 1 -17.44 26.44 -9.20
CA MET A 1 -17.05 25.16 -9.82
C MET A 1 -15.68 24.81 -9.27
N LEU A 2 -15.60 23.76 -8.46
CA LEU A 2 -14.41 23.33 -7.71
C LEU A 2 -13.74 22.16 -8.45
N GLN A 3 -13.14 22.43 -9.62
CA GLN A 3 -12.21 21.49 -10.23
C GLN A 3 -10.81 22.03 -9.97
N THR A 4 -10.31 21.80 -8.76
CA THR A 4 -8.90 21.95 -8.43
C THR A 4 -8.27 20.56 -8.45
N PRO A 5 -7.17 20.34 -9.18
CA PRO A 5 -6.51 19.04 -9.28
C PRO A 5 -6.27 18.36 -7.93
N ASP A 6 -5.95 19.13 -6.90
CA ASP A 6 -5.77 18.64 -5.53
C ASP A 6 -7.03 17.97 -4.95
N LEU A 7 -8.24 18.45 -5.29
CA LEU A 7 -9.48 17.80 -4.87
C LEU A 7 -9.69 16.47 -5.58
N ASP A 8 -9.24 16.34 -6.83
CA ASP A 8 -9.32 15.09 -7.57
C ASP A 8 -8.34 14.05 -7.00
N ASP A 9 -7.15 14.47 -6.58
CA ASP A 9 -6.16 13.62 -5.91
C ASP A 9 -6.60 13.19 -4.50
N ASP A 10 -7.17 14.09 -3.70
CA ASP A 10 -7.73 13.75 -2.40
C ASP A 10 -8.89 12.74 -2.52
N VAL A 11 -9.77 12.93 -3.50
CA VAL A 11 -10.88 11.99 -3.79
C VAL A 11 -10.35 10.64 -4.26
N ARG A 12 -9.32 10.63 -5.12
CA ARG A 12 -8.64 9.39 -5.56
C ARG A 12 -8.05 8.65 -4.37
N CYS A 13 -7.31 9.34 -3.50
CA CYS A 13 -6.69 8.76 -2.32
C CYS A 13 -7.75 8.16 -1.38
N GLN A 14 -8.82 8.91 -1.11
CA GLN A 14 -9.94 8.44 -0.28
C GLN A 14 -10.65 7.21 -0.86
N TYR A 15 -10.84 7.17 -2.18
CA TYR A 15 -11.41 6.01 -2.86
C TYR A 15 -10.50 4.78 -2.72
N ILE A 16 -9.20 4.93 -2.98
CA ILE A 16 -8.22 3.85 -2.84
C ILE A 16 -8.16 3.37 -1.39
N TYR A 17 -8.22 4.27 -0.42
CA TYR A 17 -8.24 3.91 1.00
C TYR A 17 -9.46 3.07 1.37
N SER A 18 -10.61 3.40 0.78
CA SER A 18 -11.83 2.63 0.94
C SER A 18 -11.67 1.23 0.33
N VAL A 19 -11.07 1.13 -0.86
CA VAL A 19 -10.74 -0.16 -1.48
C VAL A 19 -9.80 -0.98 -0.58
N LEU A 20 -8.69 -0.41 -0.12
CA LEU A 20 -7.71 -1.08 0.73
C LEU A 20 -8.32 -1.56 2.06
N ALA A 21 -9.21 -0.77 2.67
CA ALA A 21 -9.82 -1.09 3.95
C ALA A 21 -10.96 -2.13 3.84
N LEU A 22 -11.69 -2.14 2.72
CA LEU A 22 -12.88 -2.98 2.54
C LEU A 22 -12.61 -4.26 1.73
N THR A 23 -11.42 -4.40 1.14
CA THR A 23 -11.07 -5.60 0.37
C THR A 23 -11.04 -6.83 1.28
N PRO A 24 -11.82 -7.88 0.97
CA PRO A 24 -11.85 -9.08 1.79
C PRO A 24 -10.54 -9.86 1.67
N TYR A 25 -10.23 -10.64 2.71
CA TYR A 25 -8.97 -11.40 2.81
C TYR A 25 -8.67 -12.29 1.60
N ASN A 26 -9.69 -12.89 0.98
CA ASN A 26 -9.54 -13.75 -0.18
C ASN A 26 -9.31 -13.00 -1.50
N HIS A 27 -9.22 -11.66 -1.47
CA HIS A 27 -8.97 -10.79 -2.62
C HIS A 27 -7.76 -9.87 -2.39
N LEU A 28 -6.88 -10.18 -1.43
CA LEU A 28 -5.70 -9.36 -1.12
C LEU A 28 -4.70 -9.28 -2.29
N ASP A 29 -4.72 -10.23 -3.23
CA ASP A 29 -3.96 -10.17 -4.47
C ASP A 29 -4.25 -8.90 -5.28
N THR A 30 -5.51 -8.44 -5.27
CA THR A 30 -5.94 -7.24 -5.97
C THR A 30 -5.29 -5.96 -5.44
N LEU A 31 -4.76 -6.00 -4.20
CA LEU A 31 -4.12 -4.86 -3.56
C LEU A 31 -2.64 -4.68 -3.97
N LEU A 32 -2.02 -5.69 -4.59
CA LEU A 32 -0.60 -5.67 -4.95
C LEU A 32 -0.23 -4.50 -5.87
N LYS A 33 -1.17 -4.05 -6.71
CA LYS A 33 -0.98 -2.90 -7.61
C LYS A 33 -0.74 -1.59 -6.85
N PHE A 34 -1.29 -1.44 -5.64
CA PHE A 34 -1.17 -0.22 -4.85
C PHE A 34 0.21 -0.08 -4.18
N LEU A 35 1.06 -1.11 -4.24
CA LEU A 35 2.47 -1.00 -3.87
C LEU A 35 3.28 -0.19 -4.89
N ASP A 36 2.78 0.02 -6.11
CA ASP A 36 3.43 0.85 -7.14
C ASP A 36 2.73 2.22 -7.32
N ASP A 37 1.80 2.58 -6.43
CA ASP A 37 1.06 3.83 -6.56
C ASP A 37 2.03 5.03 -6.47
N GLU A 38 1.77 6.08 -7.24
CA GLU A 38 2.59 7.29 -7.25
C GLU A 38 2.47 8.08 -5.93
N ASP A 39 1.42 7.85 -5.16
CA ASP A 39 1.22 8.43 -3.85
C ASP A 39 1.82 7.53 -2.75
N MET A 40 2.80 8.09 -2.02
CA MET A 40 3.48 7.39 -0.94
C MET A 40 2.56 6.97 0.21
N TYR A 41 1.44 7.67 0.40
CA TYR A 41 0.45 7.33 1.43
C TYR A 41 -0.42 6.14 1.02
N VAL A 42 -0.73 6.02 -0.28
CA VAL A 42 -1.35 4.80 -0.83
C VAL A 42 -0.43 3.59 -0.68
N GLN A 43 0.86 3.75 -1.03
CA GLN A 43 1.87 2.70 -0.84
C GLN A 43 1.97 2.27 0.63
N GLU A 44 2.05 3.22 1.55
CA GLU A 44 2.10 2.95 2.99
C GLU A 44 0.88 2.15 3.44
N ARG A 45 -0.33 2.58 3.04
CA ARG A 45 -1.57 1.89 3.42
C ARG A 45 -1.63 0.46 2.87
N ALA A 46 -1.19 0.26 1.62
CA ALA A 46 -1.12 -1.07 1.01
C ALA A 46 -0.13 -1.99 1.76
N CYS A 47 1.05 -1.49 2.12
CA CYS A 47 2.01 -2.22 2.94
C CYS A 47 1.42 -2.64 4.28
N ASP A 48 0.73 -1.71 4.96
CA ASP A 48 0.16 -1.99 6.27
C ASP A 48 -0.92 -3.07 6.24
N ILE A 49 -1.82 -3.04 5.26
CA ILE A 49 -2.87 -4.05 5.08
C ILE A 49 -2.27 -5.42 4.74
N LEU A 50 -1.35 -5.49 3.77
CA LEU A 50 -0.71 -6.74 3.36
C LEU A 50 0.13 -7.35 4.50
N GLY A 51 0.84 -6.51 5.25
CA GLY A 51 1.59 -6.93 6.43
C GLY A 51 0.70 -7.38 7.59
N TYR A 52 -0.41 -6.69 7.85
CA TYR A 52 -1.39 -7.06 8.89
C TYR A 52 -1.97 -8.46 8.62
N HIS A 53 -2.32 -8.74 7.36
CA HIS A 53 -2.85 -10.03 6.93
C HIS A 53 -1.79 -11.10 6.68
N LYS A 54 -0.50 -10.77 6.90
CA LYS A 54 0.65 -11.63 6.62
C LYS A 54 0.60 -12.25 5.21
N TYR A 55 0.25 -11.44 4.21
CA TYR A 55 0.05 -11.89 2.84
C TYR A 55 1.40 -12.20 2.16
N LEU A 56 1.85 -13.44 2.27
CA LEU A 56 3.14 -13.91 1.74
C LEU A 56 3.38 -13.60 0.25
N PRO A 57 2.39 -13.65 -0.67
CA PRO A 57 2.64 -13.32 -2.07
C PRO A 57 3.13 -11.89 -2.32
N ALA A 58 2.95 -10.96 -1.36
CA ALA A 58 3.51 -9.60 -1.47
C ALA A 58 5.02 -9.50 -1.17
N LYS A 59 5.64 -10.57 -0.65
CA LYS A 59 7.00 -10.52 -0.08
C LYS A 59 8.04 -9.88 -0.99
N GLU A 60 8.16 -10.33 -2.24
CA GLU A 60 9.21 -9.84 -3.14
C GLU A 60 8.99 -8.36 -3.51
N LYS A 61 7.75 -7.94 -3.68
CA LYS A 61 7.39 -6.55 -3.96
C LYS A 61 7.64 -5.64 -2.76
N LEU A 62 7.37 -6.13 -1.55
CA LEU A 62 7.70 -5.44 -0.31
C LEU A 62 9.23 -5.30 -0.14
N LYS A 63 10.03 -6.30 -0.54
CA LYS A 63 11.50 -6.17 -0.52
C LYS A 63 11.97 -5.07 -1.45
N GLU A 64 11.51 -5.08 -2.70
CA GLU A 64 11.84 -4.03 -3.67
C GLU A 64 11.48 -2.64 -3.14
N LEU A 65 10.25 -2.47 -2.62
CA LEU A 65 9.78 -1.21 -2.07
C LEU A 65 10.57 -0.81 -0.80
N SER A 66 11.02 -1.76 0.02
CA SER A 66 11.83 -1.51 1.22
C SER A 66 13.25 -1.01 0.92
N GLU A 67 13.71 -1.20 -0.32
CA GLU A 67 15.04 -0.80 -0.79
C GLU A 67 14.96 0.48 -1.63
N HIS A 68 13.97 0.55 -2.53
CA HIS A 68 13.89 1.54 -3.61
C HIS A 68 12.67 2.48 -3.52
N GLY A 69 11.74 2.24 -2.59
CA GLY A 69 10.53 3.04 -2.41
C GLY A 69 10.77 4.45 -1.87
N MET A 70 9.73 5.28 -1.97
CA MET A 70 9.65 6.60 -1.33
C MET A 70 9.71 6.48 0.20
N HIS A 71 10.02 7.57 0.92
CA HIS A 71 10.32 7.52 2.36
C HIS A 71 9.27 6.75 3.19
N ASN A 72 7.98 7.07 3.04
CA ASN A 72 6.90 6.42 3.78
C ASN A 72 6.69 4.96 3.33
N GLY A 73 6.63 4.73 2.01
CA GLY A 73 6.51 3.39 1.43
C GLY A 73 7.64 2.45 1.87
N LYS A 74 8.88 2.96 1.94
CA LYS A 74 10.07 2.22 2.38
C LYS A 74 9.96 1.75 3.82
N LEU A 75 9.58 2.65 4.74
CA LEU A 75 9.42 2.31 6.15
C LEU A 75 8.23 1.35 6.36
N ALA A 76 7.12 1.58 5.66
CA ALA A 76 5.95 0.72 5.72
C ALA A 76 6.24 -0.69 5.19
N ALA A 77 6.98 -0.80 4.09
CA ALA A 77 7.40 -2.08 3.52
C ALA A 77 8.29 -2.87 4.49
N LYS A 78 9.23 -2.22 5.18
CA LYS A 78 10.05 -2.85 6.24
C LYS A 78 9.19 -3.37 7.40
N ARG A 79 8.22 -2.57 7.86
CA ARG A 79 7.27 -3.00 8.91
C ARG A 79 6.44 -4.20 8.45
N ALA A 80 5.99 -4.21 7.19
CA ALA A 80 5.23 -5.31 6.62
C ALA A 80 6.08 -6.60 6.53
N LEU A 81 7.33 -6.51 6.05
CA LEU A 81 8.28 -7.63 6.01
C LEU A 81 8.54 -8.21 7.40
N ALA A 82 8.73 -7.38 8.41
CA ALA A 82 8.90 -7.85 9.78
C ALA A 82 7.67 -8.64 10.29
N ARG A 83 6.45 -8.24 9.90
CA ARG A 83 5.21 -9.00 10.21
C ARG A 83 5.13 -10.34 9.48
N LEU A 84 5.79 -10.47 8.32
CA LEU A 84 5.94 -11.71 7.57
C LEU A 84 7.03 -12.63 8.14
N GLY A 85 7.83 -12.16 9.10
CA GLY A 85 8.98 -12.90 9.65
C GLY A 85 10.30 -12.62 8.91
N GLU A 86 10.37 -11.56 8.11
CA GLU A 86 11.58 -11.10 7.42
C GLU A 86 12.05 -9.82 8.11
N GLY A 87 12.97 -9.92 9.07
CA GLY A 87 13.47 -8.81 9.87
C GLY A 87 14.96 -8.92 10.16
#